data_AF-A0A946YY95-F1
#
_entry.id   AF-A0A946YY95-F1
#
_cell.length_a   1.000
_cell.length_b   1.000
_cell.length_c   1.000
_cell.angle_alpha   90.00
_cell.angle_beta   90.00
_cell.angle_gamma   90.00
#
_symmetry.space_group_name_H-M   'P 1'
#
loop_
_entity.id
_entity.type
_entity.pdbx_description
1 polymer ?
#
loop_
_entity_poly.entity_id
_entity_poly.type
_entity_poly.pdbx_seq_one_letter_code
_entity_poly.pdbx_strand_id
1 'polypeptide(L)'
;MAKDLSRDGLQFEPALNAVTEGLGGEPSEALGEEPALGSIAGLQSYSTLYRARRDATPMSRRWSAVVSAGVVAGSLGVFGAFASLFYTGLGGVILFAVVVGPLVEETAKSIAAWFLAGQRPWLVPTAWSIVAVMVAGGIGFAVIENWLYLNVYIADPSEGIIRWRWIFGPLVHGTASLIVGIGLARSWLRLERAGEAPRPDAVVPWLIAAATFHGIYNLLALVLESTGRLPI
;
A
#
# COMPACT_ATOMS: atom_id res chain seq x y z
N MET A 1 40.66 -25.46 25.97
CA MET A 1 40.98 -25.40 24.53
C MET A 1 39.74 -24.91 23.80
N ALA A 2 39.46 -23.61 23.88
CA ALA A 2 38.30 -22.95 23.28
C ALA A 2 38.83 -21.95 22.25
N LYS A 3 38.35 -22.05 21.00
CA LYS A 3 38.76 -21.18 19.89
C LYS A 3 37.99 -19.87 19.96
N ASP A 4 38.77 -18.81 20.08
CA ASP A 4 38.41 -17.41 19.96
C ASP A 4 37.95 -17.11 18.53
N LEU A 5 36.72 -16.58 18.38
CA LEU A 5 36.17 -16.09 17.12
C LEU A 5 35.97 -14.58 17.27
N SER A 6 37.09 -13.86 17.36
CA SER A 6 37.12 -12.41 17.29
C SER A 6 37.07 -11.97 15.81
N ARG A 7 35.93 -11.40 15.43
CA ARG A 7 35.83 -10.20 14.58
C ARG A 7 36.85 -10.07 13.43
N ASP A 8 36.57 -10.73 12.32
CA ASP A 8 37.03 -10.24 11.02
C ASP A 8 36.16 -9.07 10.59
N GLY A 9 36.76 -7.88 10.61
CA GLY A 9 36.16 -6.62 10.23
C GLY A 9 35.82 -6.61 8.74
N LEU A 10 34.52 -6.67 8.43
CA LEU A 10 33.99 -6.18 7.18
C LEU A 10 34.17 -4.66 7.14
N GLN A 11 35.25 -4.21 6.51
CA GLN A 11 35.48 -2.81 6.18
C GLN A 11 34.49 -2.38 5.07
N PHE A 12 33.32 -1.88 5.48
CA PHE A 12 32.36 -1.18 4.62
C PHE A 12 32.57 0.35 4.65
N GLU A 13 33.82 0.83 4.75
CA GLU A 13 34.14 2.26 4.74
C GLU A 13 35.13 2.63 3.62
N PRO A 14 34.63 2.83 2.39
CA PRO A 14 35.11 4.03 1.68
C PRO A 14 34.00 4.87 1.03
N ALA A 15 32.75 4.38 0.95
CA ALA A 15 31.69 5.08 0.22
C ALA A 15 30.91 6.09 1.07
N LEU A 16 30.88 5.95 2.40
CA LEU A 16 30.22 6.93 3.29
C LEU A 16 31.11 8.14 3.58
N ASN A 17 32.44 7.97 3.64
CA ASN A 17 33.38 9.04 3.97
C ASN A 17 33.55 10.07 2.85
N ALA A 18 33.30 9.69 1.59
CA ALA A 18 33.32 10.62 0.47
C ALA A 18 32.11 11.60 0.45
N VAL A 19 31.02 11.28 1.15
CA VAL A 19 29.86 12.19 1.28
C VAL A 19 30.05 13.14 2.46
N THR A 20 30.75 12.72 3.52
CA THR A 20 31.00 13.54 4.71
C THR A 20 32.20 14.48 4.57
N GLU A 21 33.25 14.12 3.82
CA GLU A 21 34.43 15.00 3.65
C GLU A 21 34.23 16.14 2.64
N GLY A 22 33.23 16.07 1.77
CA GLY A 22 32.83 17.19 0.90
C GLY A 22 31.97 18.26 1.59
N LEU A 23 31.56 18.01 2.84
CA LEU A 23 30.68 18.86 3.63
C LEU A 23 31.40 19.50 4.83
N GLY A 24 32.68 19.84 4.66
CA GLY A 24 33.52 20.52 5.68
C GLY A 24 33.11 21.96 6.04
N GLY A 25 31.86 22.37 5.75
CA GLY A 25 31.24 23.56 6.33
C GLY A 25 30.30 23.12 7.45
N GLU A 26 30.28 23.83 8.57
CA GLU A 26 29.35 23.51 9.65
C GLU A 26 27.92 23.33 9.10
N PRO A 27 27.24 22.20 9.37
CA PRO A 27 25.93 21.90 8.80
C PRO A 27 24.83 22.94 9.13
N SER A 28 25.13 23.94 9.96
CA SER A 28 24.19 24.96 10.37
C SER A 28 24.05 26.12 9.38
N GLU A 29 25.09 26.46 8.59
CA GLU A 29 25.02 27.61 7.68
C GLU A 29 24.43 27.27 6.31
N ALA A 30 24.70 26.08 5.77
CA ALA A 30 24.19 25.68 4.45
C ALA A 30 22.68 25.38 4.42
N LEU A 31 22.07 25.08 5.58
CA LEU A 31 20.62 24.92 5.71
C LEU A 31 19.88 26.27 5.86
N GLY A 32 20.60 27.36 6.13
CA GLY A 32 20.02 28.70 6.30
C GLY A 32 19.70 29.40 4.99
N GLU A 33 20.33 29.01 3.88
CA GLU A 33 20.12 29.63 2.57
C GLU A 33 19.13 28.88 1.67
N GLU A 34 18.61 27.72 2.09
CA GLU A 34 17.52 27.07 1.35
C GLU A 34 16.25 27.92 1.49
N PRO A 35 15.70 28.53 0.41
CA PRO A 35 14.54 29.42 0.52
C PRO A 35 13.28 28.70 1.03
N ALA A 36 13.28 27.36 0.99
CA ALA A 36 12.26 26.50 1.59
C ALA A 36 12.38 26.36 3.12
N LEU A 37 13.57 26.59 3.70
CA LEU A 37 13.86 26.55 5.13
C LEU A 37 13.90 27.95 5.77
N GLY A 38 14.08 29.02 4.98
CA GLY A 38 14.04 30.40 5.47
C GLY A 38 12.73 30.83 6.17
N SER A 39 11.64 30.05 6.04
CA SER A 39 10.39 30.26 6.79
C SER A 39 10.38 29.63 8.20
N ILE A 40 11.46 28.98 8.64
CA ILE A 40 11.58 28.38 9.98
C ILE A 40 11.68 29.45 11.09
N ALA A 41 11.88 30.73 10.75
CA ALA A 41 11.72 31.83 11.71
C ALA A 41 10.25 32.05 12.16
N GLY A 42 9.29 31.36 11.54
CA GLY A 42 7.87 31.36 11.93
C GLY A 42 7.25 29.98 11.80
N LEU A 43 7.85 28.96 12.42
CA LEU A 43 7.41 27.55 12.42
C LEU A 43 5.92 27.41 12.78
N GLN A 44 5.06 27.56 11.78
CA GLN A 44 3.67 27.15 11.88
C GLN A 44 3.67 25.64 12.11
N SER A 45 3.02 25.20 13.20
CA SER A 45 2.88 23.78 13.49
C SER A 45 2.30 23.06 12.26
N TYR A 46 2.66 21.79 12.06
CA TYR A 46 2.11 20.96 10.97
C TYR A 46 0.58 21.04 10.92
N SER A 47 -0.06 21.08 12.09
CA SER A 47 -1.52 21.22 12.22
C SER A 47 -2.06 22.54 11.65
N THR A 48 -1.32 23.65 11.82
CA THR A 48 -1.68 24.98 11.30
C THR A 48 -1.61 25.00 9.77
N LEU A 49 -0.52 24.49 9.20
CA LEU A 49 -0.37 24.37 7.74
C LEU A 49 -1.44 23.46 7.13
N TYR A 50 -1.71 22.33 7.78
CA TYR A 50 -2.76 21.40 7.36
C TYR A 50 -4.13 22.07 7.32
N ARG A 51 -4.54 22.76 8.39
CA ARG A 51 -5.82 23.46 8.48
C ARG A 51 -5.93 24.56 7.42
N ALA A 52 -4.92 25.40 7.28
CA ALA A 52 -4.89 26.46 6.28
C ALA A 52 -5.07 25.90 4.85
N ARG A 53 -4.37 24.81 4.51
CA ARG A 53 -4.54 24.13 3.20
C ARG A 53 -5.91 23.51 3.04
N ARG A 54 -6.46 22.89 4.09
CA ARG A 54 -7.79 22.27 4.06
C ARG A 54 -8.88 23.32 3.81
N ASP A 55 -8.81 24.45 4.50
CA ASP A 55 -9.77 25.55 4.39
C ASP A 55 -9.68 26.25 3.02
N ALA A 56 -8.47 26.37 2.47
CA ALA A 56 -8.26 26.92 1.13
C ALA A 56 -8.62 25.95 -0.01
N THR A 57 -8.89 24.67 0.27
CA THR A 57 -9.15 23.66 -0.77
C THR A 57 -10.66 23.44 -0.95
N PRO A 58 -11.24 23.73 -2.13
CA PRO A 58 -12.66 23.52 -2.36
C PRO A 58 -13.03 22.03 -2.33
N MET A 59 -14.27 21.75 -1.91
CA MET A 59 -14.77 20.38 -1.73
C MET A 59 -14.73 19.55 -3.03
N SER A 60 -14.97 20.17 -4.19
CA SER A 60 -14.89 19.51 -5.50
C SER A 60 -13.49 18.94 -5.77
N ARG A 61 -12.43 19.71 -5.47
CA ARG A 61 -11.04 19.27 -5.63
C ARG A 61 -10.72 18.10 -4.71
N ARG A 62 -11.23 18.13 -3.47
CA ARG A 62 -11.05 17.04 -2.49
C ARG A 62 -11.66 15.73 -2.97
N TRP A 63 -12.92 15.78 -3.44
CA TRP A 63 -13.56 14.60 -4.03
C TRP A 63 -12.88 14.12 -5.31
N SER A 64 -12.45 15.03 -6.19
CA SER A 64 -11.71 14.64 -7.41
C SER A 64 -10.42 13.88 -7.09
N ALA A 65 -9.71 14.29 -6.03
CA ALA A 65 -8.49 13.62 -5.57
C ALA A 65 -8.79 12.22 -5.03
N VAL A 66 -9.85 12.07 -4.23
CA VAL A 66 -10.29 10.76 -3.73
C VAL A 66 -10.67 9.84 -4.89
N VAL A 67 -11.53 10.28 -5.81
CA VAL A 67 -11.94 9.46 -6.97
C VAL A 67 -10.72 9.04 -7.80
N SER A 68 -9.81 9.97 -8.07
CA SER A 68 -8.58 9.68 -8.82
C SER A 68 -7.71 8.65 -8.09
N ALA A 69 -7.58 8.75 -6.77
CA ALA A 69 -6.83 7.78 -5.98
C ALA A 69 -7.43 6.37 -6.07
N GLY A 70 -8.76 6.24 -6.10
CA GLY A 70 -9.43 4.94 -6.27
C GLY A 70 -9.18 4.28 -7.62
N VAL A 71 -9.23 5.06 -8.70
CA VAL A 71 -8.93 4.58 -10.06
C VAL A 71 -7.48 4.10 -10.15
N VAL A 72 -6.55 4.89 -9.61
CA VAL A 72 -5.12 4.53 -9.60
C VAL A 72 -4.86 3.30 -8.74
N ALA A 73 -5.45 3.22 -7.54
CA ALA A 73 -5.34 2.08 -6.63
C ALA A 73 -5.73 0.75 -7.30
N GLY A 74 -6.90 0.71 -7.96
CA GLY A 74 -7.37 -0.48 -8.65
C GLY A 74 -6.43 -0.91 -9.79
N SER A 75 -5.89 0.06 -10.53
CA SER A 75 -5.00 -0.18 -11.67
C SER A 75 -3.61 -0.67 -11.24
N LEU A 76 -3.06 -0.13 -10.14
CA LEU A 76 -1.74 -0.55 -9.63
C LEU A 76 -1.72 -1.99 -9.13
N GLY A 77 -2.83 -2.47 -8.56
CA GLY A 77 -2.94 -3.87 -8.15
C GLY A 77 -2.69 -4.84 -9.32
N VAL A 78 -3.17 -4.49 -10.52
CA VAL A 78 -3.02 -5.34 -11.73
C VAL A 78 -1.55 -5.55 -12.06
N PHE A 79 -0.73 -4.50 -12.00
CA PHE A 79 0.71 -4.63 -12.22
C PHE A 79 1.39 -5.51 -11.17
N GLY A 80 0.94 -5.45 -9.91
CA GLY A 80 1.40 -6.35 -8.84
C GLY A 80 1.11 -7.82 -9.17
N ALA A 81 -0.09 -8.11 -9.67
CA ALA A 81 -0.49 -9.46 -10.09
C ALA A 81 0.33 -9.99 -11.30
N PHE A 82 0.77 -9.11 -12.21
CA PHE A 82 1.65 -9.49 -13.33
C PHE A 82 3.09 -9.75 -12.89
N ALA A 83 3.66 -8.93 -12.00
CA ALA A 83 5.02 -9.14 -11.47
C ALA A 83 5.17 -10.54 -10.83
N SER A 84 4.06 -11.01 -10.28
CA SER A 84 3.84 -12.31 -9.66
C SER A 84 4.11 -13.52 -10.59
N LEU A 85 3.86 -13.38 -11.90
CA LEU A 85 4.02 -14.45 -12.90
C LEU A 85 5.48 -14.77 -13.21
N PHE A 86 6.40 -13.82 -13.00
CA PHE A 86 7.82 -13.97 -13.32
C PHE A 86 8.62 -14.76 -12.28
N TYR A 87 8.01 -15.15 -11.15
CA TYR A 87 8.69 -15.79 -10.01
C TYR A 87 8.49 -17.32 -9.90
N THR A 88 8.03 -17.99 -10.95
CA THR A 88 7.55 -19.39 -10.86
C THR A 88 8.64 -20.47 -10.97
N GLY A 89 9.18 -20.88 -9.81
CA GLY A 89 9.74 -22.23 -9.59
C GLY A 89 8.78 -23.09 -8.74
N LEU A 90 8.75 -24.42 -8.94
CA LEU A 90 7.72 -25.35 -8.39
C LEU A 90 7.49 -25.26 -6.86
N GLY A 91 8.52 -24.99 -6.05
CA GLY A 91 8.36 -24.80 -4.59
C GLY A 91 7.97 -23.38 -4.17
N GLY A 92 8.18 -22.39 -5.04
CA GLY A 92 7.85 -20.99 -4.80
C GLY A 92 6.38 -20.67 -5.01
N VAL A 93 5.64 -21.48 -5.77
CA VAL A 93 4.26 -21.18 -6.19
C VAL A 93 3.30 -21.02 -5.00
N ILE A 94 3.32 -21.93 -4.02
CA ILE A 94 2.39 -21.86 -2.88
C ILE A 94 2.73 -20.69 -1.96
N LEU A 95 4.00 -20.55 -1.56
CA LEU A 95 4.44 -19.43 -0.71
C LEU A 95 4.11 -18.09 -1.39
N PHE A 96 4.34 -18.02 -2.69
CA PHE A 96 4.03 -16.84 -3.46
C PHE A 96 2.52 -16.58 -3.51
N ALA A 97 1.70 -17.55 -3.93
CA ALA A 97 0.25 -17.39 -4.08
C ALA A 97 -0.48 -17.10 -2.75
N VAL A 98 0.02 -17.63 -1.63
CA VAL A 98 -0.64 -17.52 -0.32
C VAL A 98 -0.12 -16.36 0.52
N VAL A 99 1.14 -15.96 0.37
CA VAL A 99 1.77 -14.96 1.24
C VAL A 99 2.27 -13.75 0.46
N VAL A 100 3.18 -13.95 -0.49
CA VAL A 100 3.87 -12.85 -1.16
C VAL A 100 2.93 -12.07 -2.09
N GLY A 101 2.16 -12.77 -2.93
CA GLY A 101 1.19 -12.20 -3.85
C GLY A 101 0.17 -11.32 -3.13
N PRO A 102 -0.57 -11.85 -2.13
CA PRO A 102 -1.50 -11.05 -1.33
C PRO A 102 -0.84 -9.82 -0.69
N LEU A 103 0.36 -9.94 -0.14
CA LEU A 103 1.07 -8.80 0.45
C LEU A 103 1.40 -7.72 -0.58
N VAL A 104 1.95 -8.11 -1.74
CA VAL A 104 2.29 -7.20 -2.84
C VAL A 104 1.04 -6.51 -3.36
N GLU A 105 -0.03 -7.26 -3.57
CA GLU A 105 -1.29 -6.76 -4.08
C GLU A 105 -1.95 -5.75 -3.12
N GLU A 106 -2.11 -6.10 -1.85
CA GLU A 106 -2.72 -5.19 -0.87
C GLU A 106 -1.85 -3.94 -0.67
N THR A 107 -0.53 -4.08 -0.76
CA THR A 107 0.38 -2.92 -0.75
C THR A 107 0.10 -2.03 -1.96
N ALA A 108 0.12 -2.58 -3.16
CA ALA A 108 -0.10 -1.85 -4.41
C ALA A 108 -1.45 -1.11 -4.44
N LYS A 109 -2.53 -1.78 -4.03
CA LYS A 109 -3.88 -1.19 -3.91
C LYS A 109 -3.89 -0.01 -2.94
N SER A 110 -3.09 -0.06 -1.88
CA SER A 110 -3.09 0.96 -0.83
C SER A 110 -2.24 2.21 -1.15
N ILE A 111 -1.29 2.16 -2.08
CA ILE A 111 -0.31 3.24 -2.32
C ILE A 111 -0.99 4.59 -2.59
N ALA A 112 -2.01 4.62 -3.46
CA ALA A 112 -2.66 5.88 -3.82
C ALA A 112 -3.43 6.50 -2.64
N ALA A 113 -4.16 5.67 -1.88
CA ALA A 113 -4.88 6.12 -0.69
C ALA A 113 -3.93 6.50 0.45
N TRP A 114 -2.83 5.77 0.61
CA TRP A 114 -1.75 6.12 1.53
C TRP A 114 -1.15 7.47 1.16
N PHE A 115 -0.77 7.68 -0.10
CA PHE A 115 -0.23 8.96 -0.56
C PHE A 115 -1.20 10.11 -0.26
N LEU A 116 -2.49 9.91 -0.53
CA LEU A 116 -3.52 10.89 -0.23
C LEU A 116 -3.63 11.17 1.28
N ALA A 117 -3.73 10.12 2.11
CA ALA A 117 -3.91 10.25 3.55
C ALA A 117 -2.65 10.72 4.29
N GLY A 118 -1.47 10.40 3.77
CA GLY A 118 -0.16 10.69 4.39
C GLY A 118 0.49 11.96 3.88
N GLN A 119 0.58 12.13 2.56
CA GLN A 119 1.32 13.24 1.94
C GLN A 119 0.41 14.43 1.60
N ARG A 120 -0.88 14.19 1.35
CA ARG A 120 -1.85 15.24 1.02
C ARG A 120 -3.15 15.16 1.84
N PRO A 121 -3.08 15.04 3.18
CA PRO A 121 -4.25 14.78 4.01
C PRO A 121 -5.35 15.85 3.91
N TRP A 122 -5.00 17.09 3.55
CA TRP A 122 -5.96 18.19 3.34
C TRP A 122 -6.90 17.95 2.14
N LEU A 123 -6.53 17.05 1.23
CA LEU A 123 -7.36 16.65 0.09
C LEU A 123 -8.43 15.61 0.47
N VAL A 124 -8.36 14.99 1.65
CA VAL A 124 -9.34 13.99 2.09
C VAL A 124 -10.58 14.70 2.65
N PRO A 125 -11.78 14.55 2.05
CA PRO A 125 -13.04 15.12 2.57
C PRO A 125 -13.34 14.65 4.00
N THR A 126 -13.41 13.34 4.19
CA THR A 126 -13.80 12.67 5.43
C THR A 126 -13.04 11.35 5.61
N ALA A 127 -12.92 10.86 6.83
CA ALA A 127 -12.32 9.54 7.08
C ALA A 127 -13.03 8.41 6.31
N TRP A 128 -14.36 8.49 6.18
CA TRP A 128 -15.16 7.53 5.41
C TRP A 128 -14.86 7.54 3.91
N SER A 129 -14.44 8.68 3.35
CA SER A 129 -14.05 8.73 1.93
C SER A 129 -12.81 7.86 1.63
N ILE A 130 -11.87 7.73 2.59
CA ILE A 130 -10.72 6.81 2.49
C ILE A 130 -11.20 5.36 2.46
N VAL A 131 -12.12 5.00 3.34
CA VAL A 131 -12.66 3.64 3.39
C VAL A 131 -13.40 3.30 2.09
N ALA A 132 -14.31 4.20 1.66
CA ALA A 132 -15.11 4.00 0.45
C ALA A 132 -14.23 3.87 -0.80
N VAL A 133 -13.21 4.71 -0.95
CA VAL A 133 -12.31 4.65 -2.11
C VAL A 133 -11.45 3.38 -2.10
N MET A 134 -10.99 2.92 -0.94
CA MET A 134 -10.26 1.67 -0.83
C MET A 134 -11.13 0.49 -1.24
N VAL A 135 -12.36 0.40 -0.73
CA VAL A 135 -13.31 -0.67 -1.10
C VAL A 135 -13.62 -0.63 -2.60
N ALA A 136 -13.92 0.55 -3.14
CA ALA A 136 -14.17 0.71 -4.57
C ALA A 136 -12.95 0.32 -5.43
N GLY A 137 -11.75 0.69 -4.99
CA GLY A 137 -10.48 0.30 -5.63
C GLY A 137 -10.25 -1.20 -5.61
N GLY A 138 -10.52 -1.86 -4.47
CA GLY A 138 -10.45 -3.32 -4.34
C GLY A 138 -11.44 -4.07 -5.23
N ILE A 139 -12.69 -3.58 -5.32
CA ILE A 139 -13.69 -4.15 -6.24
C ILE A 139 -13.28 -3.91 -7.70
N GLY A 140 -12.79 -2.70 -8.03
CA GLY A 140 -12.29 -2.39 -9.37
C GLY A 140 -11.11 -3.27 -9.77
N PHE A 141 -10.18 -3.52 -8.85
CA PHE A 141 -9.11 -4.50 -9.03
C PHE A 141 -9.68 -5.90 -9.32
N ALA A 142 -10.63 -6.37 -8.52
CA ALA A 142 -11.25 -7.69 -8.69
C ALA A 142 -11.94 -7.86 -10.07
N VAL A 143 -12.58 -6.81 -10.57
CA VAL A 143 -13.20 -6.79 -11.91
C VAL A 143 -12.14 -7.03 -12.99
N ILE A 144 -11.02 -6.29 -12.92
CA ILE A 144 -9.95 -6.40 -13.91
C ILE A 144 -9.26 -7.77 -13.80
N GLU A 145 -8.99 -8.19 -12.57
CA GLU A 145 -8.35 -9.48 -12.30
C GLU A 145 -9.21 -10.64 -12.81
N ASN A 146 -10.52 -10.65 -12.51
CA ASN A 146 -11.45 -11.66 -13.02
C ASN A 146 -11.53 -11.68 -14.53
N TRP A 147 -11.53 -10.50 -15.17
CA TRP A 147 -11.49 -10.41 -16.63
C TRP A 147 -10.23 -11.07 -17.19
N LEU A 148 -9.05 -10.80 -16.60
CA LEU A 148 -7.79 -11.43 -17.00
C LEU A 148 -7.82 -12.95 -16.81
N TYR A 149 -8.27 -13.45 -15.67
CA TYR A 149 -8.34 -14.90 -15.45
C TYR A 149 -9.26 -15.60 -16.43
N LEU A 150 -10.46 -15.06 -16.66
CA LEU A 150 -11.47 -15.71 -17.50
C LEU A 150 -11.21 -15.58 -19.00
N ASN A 151 -10.38 -14.63 -19.45
CA ASN A 151 -10.12 -14.40 -20.88
C ASN A 151 -8.66 -14.67 -21.30
N VAL A 152 -7.73 -14.73 -20.34
CA VAL A 152 -6.29 -14.84 -20.63
C VAL A 152 -5.68 -16.08 -19.98
N TYR A 153 -5.95 -16.34 -18.69
CA TYR A 153 -5.24 -17.39 -17.94
C TYR A 153 -5.95 -18.76 -17.96
N ILE A 154 -7.27 -18.80 -18.00
CA ILE A 154 -8.06 -20.03 -17.97
C ILE A 154 -8.64 -20.27 -19.36
N ALA A 155 -8.18 -21.34 -20.02
CA ALA A 155 -8.76 -21.77 -21.28
C ALA A 155 -10.10 -22.46 -21.01
N ASP A 156 -11.17 -22.02 -21.69
CA ASP A 156 -12.53 -22.57 -21.58
C ASP A 156 -13.06 -22.67 -20.13
N PRO A 157 -13.20 -21.54 -19.42
CA PRO A 157 -13.57 -21.54 -18.01
C PRO A 157 -14.99 -22.10 -17.81
N SER A 158 -15.12 -23.06 -16.88
CA SER A 158 -16.43 -23.61 -16.54
C SER A 158 -17.34 -22.54 -15.92
N GLU A 159 -18.67 -22.73 -16.05
CA GLU A 159 -19.65 -21.83 -15.43
C GLU A 159 -19.45 -21.71 -13.90
N GLY A 160 -18.98 -22.78 -13.26
CA GLY A 160 -18.63 -22.80 -11.84
C GLY A 160 -17.52 -21.82 -11.50
N ILE A 161 -16.41 -21.80 -12.26
CA ILE A 161 -15.31 -20.84 -12.07
C ILE A 161 -15.82 -19.42 -12.27
N ILE A 162 -16.57 -19.17 -13.34
CA ILE A 162 -17.05 -17.83 -13.67
C ILE A 162 -17.84 -17.26 -12.50
N ARG A 163 -18.81 -18.03 -11.96
CA ARG A 163 -19.62 -17.63 -10.80
C ARG A 163 -18.77 -17.45 -9.55
N TRP A 164 -17.87 -18.39 -9.27
CA TRP A 164 -16.98 -18.32 -8.10
C TRP A 164 -16.15 -17.04 -8.11
N ARG A 165 -15.49 -16.74 -9.24
CA ARG A 165 -14.65 -15.56 -9.41
C ARG A 165 -15.43 -14.26 -9.25
N TRP A 166 -16.60 -14.15 -9.89
CA TRP A 166 -17.42 -12.93 -9.83
C TRP A 166 -18.12 -12.71 -8.49
N ILE A 167 -18.28 -13.76 -7.66
CA ILE A 167 -18.82 -13.63 -6.30
C ILE A 167 -17.69 -13.41 -5.29
N PHE A 168 -16.75 -14.34 -5.21
CA PHE A 168 -15.76 -14.36 -4.14
C PHE A 168 -14.59 -13.41 -4.39
N GLY A 169 -14.18 -13.18 -5.64
CA GLY A 169 -13.10 -12.24 -5.97
C GLY A 169 -13.40 -10.81 -5.45
N PRO A 170 -14.53 -10.19 -5.85
CA PRO A 170 -14.92 -8.88 -5.34
C PRO A 170 -15.12 -8.85 -3.83
N LEU A 171 -15.66 -9.90 -3.22
CA LEU A 171 -15.83 -9.99 -1.77
C LEU A 171 -14.48 -9.98 -1.05
N VAL A 172 -13.51 -10.77 -1.52
CA VAL A 172 -12.19 -10.89 -0.90
C VAL A 172 -11.44 -9.59 -1.03
N HIS A 173 -11.31 -9.04 -2.25
CA HIS A 173 -10.55 -7.80 -2.46
C HIS A 173 -11.23 -6.58 -1.85
N GLY A 174 -12.56 -6.50 -1.90
CA GLY A 174 -13.33 -5.45 -1.23
C GLY A 174 -13.14 -5.49 0.28
N THR A 175 -13.14 -6.68 0.89
CA THR A 175 -12.94 -6.85 2.34
C THR A 175 -11.51 -6.60 2.76
N ALA A 176 -10.51 -7.12 2.03
CA ALA A 176 -9.10 -6.83 2.29
C ALA A 176 -8.82 -5.31 2.20
N SER A 177 -9.35 -4.65 1.18
CA SER A 177 -9.22 -3.21 1.01
C SER A 177 -9.96 -2.42 2.09
N LEU A 178 -11.11 -2.92 2.58
CA LEU A 178 -11.82 -2.35 3.74
C LEU A 178 -10.92 -2.35 4.98
N ILE A 179 -10.25 -3.47 5.27
CA ILE A 179 -9.34 -3.61 6.44
C ILE A 179 -8.24 -2.54 6.36
N VAL A 180 -7.56 -2.41 5.22
CA VAL A 180 -6.51 -1.36 5.03
C VAL A 180 -7.11 0.05 5.12
N GLY A 181 -8.27 0.26 4.51
CA GLY A 181 -8.99 1.54 4.52
C GLY A 181 -9.34 2.00 5.94
N ILE A 182 -9.73 1.09 6.84
CA ILE A 182 -9.96 1.40 8.26
C ILE A 182 -8.66 1.87 8.93
N GLY A 183 -7.53 1.20 8.66
CA GLY A 183 -6.22 1.60 9.18
C GLY A 183 -5.81 3.01 8.74
N LEU A 184 -5.92 3.29 7.45
CA LEU A 184 -5.64 4.62 6.88
C LEU A 184 -6.58 5.69 7.44
N ALA A 185 -7.88 5.41 7.53
CA ALA A 185 -8.87 6.32 8.10
C ALA A 185 -8.58 6.65 9.57
N ARG A 186 -8.14 5.66 10.37
CA ARG A 186 -7.72 5.88 11.76
C ARG A 186 -6.47 6.73 11.86
N SER A 187 -5.46 6.49 11.01
CA SER A 187 -4.25 7.32 10.94
C SER A 187 -4.60 8.77 10.60
N TRP A 188 -5.47 8.97 9.61
CA TRP A 188 -5.93 10.30 9.22
C TRP A 188 -6.76 11.01 10.31
N LEU A 189 -7.60 10.28 11.05
CA LEU A 189 -8.36 10.86 12.17
C LEU A 189 -7.46 11.34 13.32
N ARG A 190 -6.29 10.75 13.52
CA ARG A 190 -5.30 11.23 14.50
C ARG A 190 -4.76 12.60 14.09
N LEU A 191 -4.46 12.79 12.81
CA LEU A 191 -4.13 14.12 12.29
C LEU A 191 -5.28 15.11 12.55
N GLU A 192 -6.51 14.75 12.19
CA GLU A 192 -7.65 15.68 12.33
C GLU A 192 -7.88 16.10 13.80
N ARG A 193 -7.71 15.17 14.74
CA ARG A 193 -8.00 15.41 16.17
C ARG A 193 -6.82 15.94 16.97
N ALA A 194 -5.63 15.38 16.76
CA ALA A 194 -4.44 15.66 17.56
C ALA A 194 -3.41 16.52 16.83
N GLY A 195 -3.59 16.80 15.53
CA GLY A 195 -2.62 17.54 14.73
C GLY A 195 -1.34 16.76 14.42
N GLU A 196 -1.33 15.46 14.72
CA GLU A 196 -0.18 14.58 14.53
C GLU A 196 -0.03 14.19 13.05
N ALA A 197 1.21 14.21 12.55
CA ALA A 197 1.47 13.75 11.19
C ALA A 197 1.07 12.26 11.04
N PRO A 198 0.46 11.87 9.89
CA PRO A 198 0.12 10.47 9.63
C PRO A 198 1.37 9.59 9.70
N ARG A 199 1.24 8.49 10.43
CA ARG A 199 2.34 7.59 10.73
C ARG A 199 2.27 6.32 9.88
N PRO A 200 3.29 6.01 9.06
CA PRO A 200 3.40 4.78 8.29
C PRO A 200 3.16 3.50 9.10
N ASP A 201 3.80 3.43 10.26
CA ASP A 201 3.80 2.26 11.15
C ASP A 201 2.41 1.97 11.73
N ALA A 202 1.54 2.98 11.82
CA ALA A 202 0.17 2.79 12.30
C ALA A 202 -0.72 2.02 11.30
N VAL A 203 -0.32 1.94 10.02
CA VAL A 203 -1.09 1.29 8.94
C VAL A 203 -0.61 -0.15 8.72
N VAL A 204 0.66 -0.46 9.02
CA VAL A 204 1.28 -1.77 8.79
C VAL A 204 0.48 -2.94 9.37
N PRO A 205 -0.05 -2.90 10.61
CA PRO A 205 -0.85 -4.02 11.13
C PRO A 205 -2.12 -4.30 10.33
N TRP A 206 -2.73 -3.25 9.75
CA TRP A 206 -3.92 -3.37 8.92
C TRP A 206 -3.60 -3.98 7.55
N LEU A 207 -2.44 -3.60 6.98
CA LEU A 207 -1.94 -4.21 5.76
C LEU A 207 -1.64 -5.70 5.95
N ILE A 208 -0.98 -6.08 7.05
CA ILE A 208 -0.72 -7.48 7.39
C ILE A 208 -2.04 -8.24 7.57
N ALA A 209 -3.03 -7.65 8.26
CA ALA A 209 -4.33 -8.28 8.46
C ALA A 209 -5.08 -8.51 7.13
N ALA A 210 -5.05 -7.53 6.23
CA ALA A 210 -5.65 -7.64 4.90
C ALA A 210 -4.96 -8.71 4.03
N ALA A 211 -3.62 -8.70 3.99
CA ALA A 211 -2.83 -9.69 3.27
C ALA A 211 -3.04 -11.11 3.83
N THR A 212 -3.15 -11.25 5.16
CA THR A 212 -3.46 -12.53 5.82
C THR A 212 -4.87 -13.01 5.44
N PHE A 213 -5.87 -12.14 5.49
CA PHE A 213 -7.24 -12.47 5.09
C PHE A 213 -7.31 -12.96 3.63
N HIS A 214 -6.65 -12.22 2.73
CA HIS A 214 -6.58 -12.59 1.32
C HIS A 214 -5.79 -13.90 1.12
N GLY A 215 -4.64 -14.06 1.77
CA GLY A 215 -3.85 -15.29 1.72
C GLY A 215 -4.61 -16.53 2.18
N ILE A 216 -5.43 -16.43 3.24
CA ILE A 216 -6.30 -17.51 3.69
C ILE A 216 -7.28 -17.92 2.58
N TYR A 217 -7.89 -16.94 1.88
CA TYR A 217 -8.77 -17.24 0.75
C TYR A 217 -8.01 -17.99 -0.36
N ASN A 218 -6.81 -17.52 -0.74
CA ASN A 218 -6.01 -18.19 -1.77
C ASN A 218 -5.64 -19.62 -1.36
N LEU A 219 -5.27 -19.84 -0.10
CA LEU A 219 -5.00 -21.18 0.42
C LEU A 219 -6.25 -22.08 0.34
N LEU A 220 -7.42 -21.57 0.71
CA LEU A 220 -8.67 -22.33 0.61
C LEU A 220 -9.01 -22.67 -0.83
N ALA A 221 -8.81 -21.74 -1.77
CA ALA A 221 -9.00 -21.99 -3.20
C ALA A 221 -8.09 -23.11 -3.71
N LEU A 222 -6.79 -23.06 -3.38
CA LEU A 222 -5.81 -24.09 -3.75
C LEU A 222 -6.16 -25.47 -3.14
N VAL A 223 -6.60 -25.51 -1.88
CA VAL A 223 -7.02 -26.76 -1.23
C VAL A 223 -8.24 -27.35 -1.92
N LEU A 224 -9.26 -26.53 -2.21
CA LEU A 224 -10.46 -26.98 -2.89
C LEU A 224 -10.18 -27.47 -4.32
N GLU A 225 -9.30 -26.78 -5.04
CA GLU A 225 -8.79 -27.20 -6.36
C GLU A 225 -8.08 -28.56 -6.26
N SER A 226 -7.14 -28.71 -5.31
CA SER A 226 -6.39 -29.96 -5.12
C SER A 226 -7.25 -31.17 -4.77
N THR A 227 -8.47 -30.95 -4.26
CA THR A 227 -9.43 -32.01 -3.94
C THR A 227 -10.51 -32.23 -5.00
N GLY A 228 -10.41 -31.54 -6.16
CA GLY A 228 -11.37 -31.60 -7.25
C GLY A 228 -12.74 -30.99 -6.93
N ARG A 229 -12.84 -30.20 -5.86
CA ARG A 229 -14.08 -29.53 -5.43
C ARG A 229 -14.27 -28.15 -6.07
N LEU A 230 -13.18 -27.53 -6.53
CA LEU A 230 -13.22 -26.40 -7.46
C LEU A 230 -12.72 -26.89 -8.82
N PRO A 231 -13.53 -26.81 -9.88
CA PRO A 231 -13.07 -27.12 -11.21
C PRO A 231 -12.35 -25.87 -11.75
N ILE A 232 -11.11 -25.58 -11.32
CA ILE A 232 -10.29 -24.51 -11.90
C ILE A 232 -9.58 -25.02 -13.15
#